data_AF-A0A756LHI9-F1
#
_entry.id   AF-A0A756LHI9-F1
#
_cell.length_a   1.000
_cell.length_b   1.000
_cell.length_c   1.000
_cell.angle_alpha   90.00
_cell.angle_beta   90.00
_cell.angle_gamma   90.00
#
_symmetry.space_group_name_H-M   'P 1'
#
loop_
_entity.id
_entity.type
_entity.pdbx_description
1 polymer ?
#
loop_
_entity_poly.entity_id
_entity_poly.type
_entity_poly.pdbx_seq_one_letter_code
_entity_poly.pdbx_strand_id
1 'polypeptide(L)'
;QPDVLWQYDRETVVRLFCALISGRALPTPAAHGKREQLLAWLPERLAELDSLSFLPVAVLHDIYMHCSYADLPEKHRIKQSINRLTARQLKQAYADCLPVRAPDAGQRGKPVLAVVLEWFTCQHSIYRTHSTSMRALREHFRLLGVAQPGATDEITREVFDEFRELSGGDRVGDAIRCLSELRPDVIYYPSVGMFPLTVYLTTLRLAPLQLMALGHPATTWSEHIDGVLVEEDYLGDPGCFSEPVCAVPKDGIPYIPPAQTQRVLPARRSFEERRLLAEPFALPVRIAVCASIMKINPGFLQTLSEIQRRSRVPVQFCFYMGFAQGLTLDYLRDSIRAVLPDAEINAHMAVQDYQQALNSCELFANPFPFGNTNGLVDTVRQGLPGVCMTGPEVHTHIDEGLFRRLGLPDELIAADREAYIRAVLKLAEDTGWRETLQEQLRDNDPEQVLFRGHPEKFAEVVWQAWTARQVPPEKPAGRGKAGKGVTRKEKAS
;
A
#
# COMPACT_ATOMS: atom_id res chain seq x y z
N GLN A 1 18.53 -1.84 -26.00
CA GLN A 1 19.96 -1.75 -25.65
C GLN A 1 20.18 -0.50 -24.79
N PRO A 2 19.85 -0.57 -23.48
CA PRO A 2 19.92 0.59 -22.57
C PRO A 2 21.29 1.28 -22.55
N ASP A 3 22.38 0.51 -22.50
CA ASP A 3 23.73 1.08 -22.40
C ASP A 3 24.17 1.85 -23.64
N VAL A 4 23.79 1.39 -24.83
CA VAL A 4 24.11 2.08 -26.09
C VAL A 4 23.40 3.44 -26.15
N LEU A 5 22.14 3.49 -25.75
CA LEU A 5 21.38 4.74 -25.71
C LEU A 5 21.96 5.70 -24.66
N TRP A 6 22.38 5.18 -23.49
CA TRP A 6 22.94 5.98 -22.39
C TRP A 6 24.21 6.75 -22.80
N GLN A 7 25.03 6.17 -23.68
CA GLN A 7 26.23 6.81 -24.20
C GLN A 7 25.95 8.03 -25.09
N TYR A 8 24.74 8.14 -25.64
CA TYR A 8 24.38 9.18 -26.60
C TYR A 8 23.78 10.42 -25.93
N ASP A 9 22.71 10.24 -25.16
CA ASP A 9 22.05 11.33 -24.42
C ASP A 9 21.37 10.77 -23.16
N ARG A 10 22.00 11.01 -22.02
CA ARG A 10 21.55 10.51 -20.72
C ARG A 10 20.18 11.04 -20.32
N GLU A 11 19.91 12.33 -20.52
CA GLU A 11 18.62 12.92 -20.11
C GLU A 11 17.48 12.36 -20.94
N THR A 12 17.67 12.25 -22.26
CA THR A 12 16.66 11.68 -23.16
C THR A 12 16.39 10.21 -22.83
N VAL A 13 17.42 9.44 -22.49
CA VAL A 13 17.26 8.06 -22.03
C VAL A 13 16.47 7.97 -20.74
N VAL A 14 16.79 8.81 -19.75
CA VAL A 14 16.02 8.86 -18.50
C VAL A 14 14.57 9.23 -18.79
N ARG A 15 14.29 10.27 -19.58
CA ARG A 15 12.91 10.66 -19.96
C ARG A 15 12.13 9.48 -20.54
N LEU A 16 12.73 8.77 -21.50
CA LEU A 16 12.10 7.61 -22.14
C LEU A 16 11.84 6.48 -21.15
N PHE A 17 12.84 6.08 -20.35
CA PHE A 17 12.72 4.92 -19.46
C PHE A 17 11.80 5.20 -18.29
N CYS A 18 11.82 6.43 -17.77
CA CYS A 18 10.85 6.93 -16.80
C CYS A 18 9.41 6.84 -17.35
N ALA A 19 9.18 7.27 -18.59
CA ALA A 19 7.86 7.17 -19.23
C ALA A 19 7.40 5.72 -19.47
N LEU A 20 8.33 4.79 -19.72
CA LEU A 20 8.00 3.36 -19.88
C LEU A 20 7.63 2.71 -18.53
N ILE A 21 8.29 3.09 -17.44
CA ILE A 21 7.97 2.59 -16.09
C ILE A 21 6.66 3.18 -15.57
N SER A 22 6.36 4.45 -15.89
CA SER A 22 5.17 5.17 -15.39
C SER A 22 3.85 4.65 -15.93
N GLY A 23 3.84 3.74 -16.93
CA GLY A 23 2.61 3.14 -17.45
C GLY A 23 1.80 2.42 -16.37
N ARG A 24 0.51 2.76 -16.24
CA ARG A 24 -0.38 2.22 -15.20
C ARG A 24 -0.82 0.78 -15.47
N ALA A 25 -1.14 0.43 -16.71
CA ALA A 25 -1.60 -0.91 -17.07
C ALA A 25 -0.55 -1.61 -17.94
N LEU A 26 0.11 -2.66 -17.41
CA LEU A 26 1.09 -3.47 -18.16
C LEU A 26 0.73 -4.98 -18.15
N PRO A 27 -0.43 -5.38 -18.68
CA PRO A 27 -0.90 -6.76 -18.65
C PRO A 27 -0.10 -7.72 -19.55
N THR A 28 0.70 -7.20 -20.49
CA THR A 28 1.40 -8.01 -21.49
C THR A 28 2.83 -8.37 -21.06
N PRO A 29 3.36 -9.55 -21.46
CA PRO A 29 4.75 -9.93 -21.18
C PRO A 29 5.78 -8.91 -21.67
N ALA A 30 5.55 -8.30 -22.84
CA ALA A 30 6.46 -7.31 -23.41
C ALA A 30 6.48 -6.00 -22.62
N ALA A 31 5.33 -5.52 -22.15
CA ALA A 31 5.24 -4.29 -21.36
C ALA A 31 5.81 -4.50 -19.95
N HIS A 32 5.38 -5.57 -19.27
CA HIS A 32 5.84 -5.93 -17.94
C HIS A 32 7.35 -6.22 -17.94
N GLY A 33 7.85 -7.04 -18.87
CA GLY A 33 9.27 -7.37 -18.96
C GLY A 33 10.18 -6.17 -19.22
N LYS A 34 9.71 -5.14 -19.93
CA LYS A 34 10.45 -3.87 -20.05
C LYS A 34 10.56 -3.16 -18.70
N ARG A 35 9.48 -3.10 -17.91
CA ARG A 35 9.53 -2.51 -16.56
C ARG A 35 10.55 -3.24 -15.69
N GLU A 36 10.52 -4.58 -15.67
CA GLU A 36 11.49 -5.40 -14.93
C GLU A 36 12.94 -5.06 -15.29
N GLN A 37 13.26 -5.06 -16.59
CA GLN A 37 14.61 -4.75 -17.08
C GLN A 37 15.04 -3.32 -16.73
N LEU A 38 14.14 -2.35 -16.86
CA LEU A 38 14.45 -0.95 -16.57
C LEU A 38 14.60 -0.69 -15.07
N LEU A 39 13.82 -1.35 -14.21
CA LEU A 39 13.98 -1.23 -12.76
C LEU A 39 15.29 -1.85 -12.27
N ALA A 40 15.79 -2.90 -12.92
CA ALA A 40 17.11 -3.45 -12.63
C ALA A 40 18.25 -2.53 -13.08
N TRP A 41 18.08 -1.85 -14.22
CA TRP A 41 19.17 -1.07 -14.85
C TRP A 41 19.24 0.41 -14.41
N LEU A 42 18.10 1.07 -14.28
CA LEU A 42 18.02 2.52 -14.11
C LEU A 42 18.56 3.04 -12.76
N PRO A 43 18.40 2.36 -11.60
CA PRO A 43 18.85 2.89 -10.30
C PRO A 43 20.34 3.28 -10.27
N GLU A 44 21.21 2.43 -10.82
CA GLU A 44 22.66 2.67 -10.91
C GLU A 44 22.98 3.89 -11.79
N ARG A 45 22.25 4.04 -12.89
CA ARG A 45 22.45 5.14 -13.85
C ARG A 45 21.97 6.49 -13.30
N LEU A 46 20.87 6.49 -12.55
CA LEU A 46 20.42 7.69 -11.85
C LEU A 46 21.43 8.15 -10.79
N ALA A 47 22.28 7.25 -10.27
CA ALA A 47 23.34 7.64 -9.34
C ALA A 47 24.39 8.56 -9.98
N GLU A 48 24.56 8.48 -11.32
CA GLU A 48 25.49 9.30 -12.12
C GLU A 48 24.96 10.71 -12.44
N LEU A 49 23.70 11.01 -12.13
CA LEU A 49 23.07 12.30 -12.42
C LEU A 49 23.12 13.25 -11.21
N ASP A 50 23.04 14.55 -11.50
CA ASP A 50 22.97 15.61 -10.49
C ASP A 50 21.54 16.15 -10.26
N SER A 51 20.62 15.92 -11.19
CA SER A 51 19.27 16.50 -11.19
C SER A 51 18.25 15.63 -11.93
N LEU A 52 16.98 15.70 -11.52
CA LEU A 52 15.80 15.20 -12.26
C LEU A 52 14.86 16.33 -12.70
N SER A 53 15.31 17.59 -12.70
CA SER A 53 14.47 18.76 -13.02
C SER A 53 13.93 18.76 -14.44
N PHE A 54 14.51 17.94 -15.32
CA PHE A 54 14.06 17.73 -16.68
C PHE A 54 12.90 16.73 -16.80
N LEU A 55 12.54 16.03 -15.73
CA LEU A 55 11.38 15.15 -15.67
C LEU A 55 10.15 15.90 -15.14
N PRO A 56 8.95 15.67 -15.69
CA PRO A 56 7.73 16.15 -15.07
C PRO A 56 7.52 15.55 -13.68
N VAL A 57 7.07 16.37 -12.73
CA VAL A 57 6.70 15.96 -11.37
C VAL A 57 5.74 14.76 -11.36
N ALA A 58 4.77 14.76 -12.28
CA ALA A 58 3.82 13.66 -12.45
C ALA A 58 4.51 12.33 -12.80
N VAL A 59 5.56 12.33 -13.61
CA VAL A 59 6.26 11.08 -13.97
C VAL A 59 6.99 10.48 -12.77
N LEU A 60 7.52 11.30 -11.87
CA LEU A 60 8.29 10.85 -10.71
C LEU A 60 7.45 10.06 -9.70
N HIS A 61 6.26 10.57 -9.35
CA HIS A 61 5.39 9.83 -8.42
C HIS A 61 4.85 8.53 -9.05
N ASP A 62 4.54 8.53 -10.35
CA ASP A 62 4.11 7.31 -11.05
C ASP A 62 5.21 6.24 -10.99
N ILE A 63 6.49 6.59 -11.21
CA ILE A 63 7.60 5.63 -11.07
C ILE A 63 7.75 5.13 -9.64
N TYR A 64 7.71 6.07 -8.70
CA TYR A 64 7.83 5.80 -7.27
C TYR A 64 6.77 4.80 -6.80
N MET A 65 5.52 4.96 -7.25
CA MET A 65 4.44 4.04 -6.95
C MET A 65 4.56 2.74 -7.75
N HIS A 66 4.64 2.85 -9.09
CA HIS A 66 4.45 1.74 -10.01
C HIS A 66 5.56 0.68 -9.97
N CYS A 67 6.74 1.03 -9.48
CA CYS A 67 7.79 0.04 -9.23
C CYS A 67 7.31 -1.09 -8.29
N SER A 68 6.36 -0.83 -7.40
CA SER A 68 5.86 -1.82 -6.43
C SER A 68 5.07 -2.98 -7.08
N TYR A 69 4.60 -2.80 -8.32
CA TYR A 69 3.85 -3.83 -9.08
C TYR A 69 4.77 -4.70 -9.96
N ALA A 70 6.09 -4.53 -9.85
CA ALA A 70 7.08 -5.39 -10.47
C ALA A 70 7.30 -6.69 -9.67
N ASP A 71 7.86 -7.68 -10.32
CA ASP A 71 8.25 -8.96 -9.71
C ASP A 71 9.68 -8.91 -9.13
N LEU A 72 10.54 -8.03 -9.65
CA LEU A 72 11.93 -7.85 -9.21
C LEU A 72 12.02 -7.61 -7.69
N PRO A 73 12.75 -8.44 -6.92
CA PRO A 73 12.91 -8.24 -5.47
C PRO A 73 13.48 -6.86 -5.10
N GLU A 74 14.35 -6.31 -5.94
CA GLU A 74 14.98 -5.00 -5.76
C GLU A 74 14.19 -3.83 -6.37
N LYS A 75 12.92 -4.05 -6.75
CA LYS A 75 12.09 -3.06 -7.47
C LYS A 75 12.04 -1.67 -6.84
N HIS A 76 12.18 -1.55 -5.52
CA HIS A 76 12.14 -0.27 -4.83
C HIS A 76 13.47 0.49 -4.80
N ARG A 77 14.60 -0.09 -5.24
CA ARG A 77 15.92 0.59 -5.21
C ARG A 77 15.91 1.91 -6.00
N ILE A 78 15.07 2.01 -7.03
CA ILE A 78 14.88 3.26 -7.80
C ILE A 78 14.47 4.45 -6.92
N LYS A 79 13.71 4.20 -5.83
CA LYS A 79 13.25 5.24 -4.91
C LYS A 79 14.41 5.95 -4.22
N GLN A 80 15.50 5.24 -3.91
CA GLN A 80 16.69 5.82 -3.29
C GLN A 80 17.30 6.92 -4.18
N SER A 81 17.45 6.64 -5.48
CA SER A 81 17.99 7.60 -6.45
C SER A 81 17.06 8.79 -6.64
N ILE A 82 15.74 8.56 -6.70
CA ILE A 82 14.73 9.63 -6.76
C ILE A 82 14.83 10.53 -5.52
N ASN A 83 14.87 9.95 -4.32
CA ASN A 83 14.94 10.69 -3.06
C ASN A 83 16.18 11.57 -2.99
N ARG A 84 17.36 11.03 -3.33
CA ARG A 84 18.63 11.77 -3.31
C ARG A 84 18.59 13.00 -4.22
N LEU A 85 18.10 12.81 -5.45
CA LEU A 85 18.07 13.87 -6.47
C LEU A 85 17.04 14.94 -6.14
N THR A 86 15.85 14.54 -5.67
CA THR A 86 14.80 15.46 -5.24
C THR A 86 15.21 16.23 -3.97
N ALA A 87 15.82 15.58 -2.98
CA ALA A 87 16.30 16.23 -1.76
C ALA A 87 17.28 17.37 -2.06
N ARG A 88 18.23 17.14 -2.98
CA ARG A 88 19.23 18.14 -3.39
C ARG A 88 18.56 19.39 -3.95
N GLN A 89 17.60 19.22 -4.86
CA GLN A 89 16.87 20.32 -5.48
C GLN A 89 16.06 21.12 -4.46
N LEU A 90 15.32 20.43 -3.59
CA LEU A 90 14.48 21.09 -2.59
C LEU A 90 15.30 21.84 -1.54
N LYS A 91 16.42 21.28 -1.07
CA LYS A 91 17.33 21.94 -0.13
C LYS A 91 17.92 23.22 -0.72
N GLN A 92 18.19 23.24 -2.03
CA GLN A 92 18.67 24.44 -2.71
C GLN A 92 17.56 25.47 -2.92
N ALA A 93 16.37 25.04 -3.34
CA ALA A 93 15.25 25.92 -3.65
C ALA A 93 14.63 26.59 -2.42
N TYR A 94 14.64 25.92 -1.27
CA TYR A 94 13.99 26.38 -0.02
C TYR A 94 15.01 26.50 1.13
N ALA A 95 16.21 26.97 0.83
CA ALA A 95 17.31 27.14 1.80
C ALA A 95 17.00 28.16 2.91
N ASP A 96 16.03 29.03 2.70
CA ASP A 96 15.50 29.98 3.69
C ASP A 96 14.57 29.31 4.72
N CYS A 97 13.94 28.20 4.33
CA CYS A 97 13.01 27.42 5.15
C CYS A 97 13.65 26.18 5.78
N LEU A 98 14.83 25.76 5.31
CA LEU A 98 15.49 24.50 5.67
C LEU A 98 16.90 24.74 6.25
N PRO A 99 17.34 23.96 7.25
CA PRO A 99 16.58 22.93 7.96
C PRO A 99 15.48 23.51 8.85
N VAL A 100 14.39 22.77 9.03
CA VAL A 100 13.31 23.17 9.95
C VAL A 100 13.87 23.19 11.36
N ARG A 101 13.65 24.30 12.07
CA ARG A 101 14.07 24.43 13.48
C ARG A 101 13.22 23.53 14.37
N ALA A 102 13.82 23.01 15.43
CA ALA A 102 13.09 22.26 16.44
C ALA A 102 11.94 23.11 17.04
N PRO A 103 10.84 22.47 17.46
CA PRO A 103 9.78 23.14 18.21
C PRO A 103 10.34 23.72 19.51
N ASP A 104 9.76 24.83 19.97
CA ASP A 104 10.15 25.43 21.25
C ASP A 104 9.64 24.56 22.41
N ALA A 105 10.58 23.93 23.13
CA ALA A 105 10.27 23.04 24.24
C ALA A 105 9.46 23.77 25.33
N GLY A 106 8.35 23.17 25.77
CA GLY A 106 7.57 23.63 26.92
C GLY A 106 6.60 24.79 26.69
N GLN A 107 6.48 25.32 25.46
CA GLN A 107 5.53 26.41 25.16
C GLN A 107 4.14 25.92 24.70
N ARG A 108 4.01 24.63 24.39
CA ARG A 108 2.77 24.03 23.84
C ARG A 108 2.16 23.07 24.86
N GLY A 109 0.83 23.11 25.01
CA GLY A 109 0.11 22.20 25.92
C GLY A 109 0.20 20.73 25.48
N LYS A 110 -0.10 20.44 24.20
CA LYS A 110 0.17 19.14 23.55
C LYS A 110 1.21 19.31 22.43
N PRO A 111 2.08 18.31 22.19
CA PRO A 111 2.92 18.29 20.99
C PRO A 111 2.07 18.33 19.71
N VAL A 112 2.59 18.97 18.67
CA VAL A 112 1.90 19.13 17.38
C VAL A 112 2.28 17.99 16.47
N LEU A 113 1.27 17.23 16.01
CA LEU A 113 1.43 16.19 15.00
C LEU A 113 0.77 16.66 13.71
N ALA A 114 1.58 16.92 12.68
CA ALA A 114 1.11 17.29 11.35
C ALA A 114 0.88 16.03 10.50
N VAL A 115 -0.33 15.85 9.97
CA VAL A 115 -0.69 14.75 9.09
C VAL A 115 -0.71 15.26 7.65
N VAL A 116 0.20 14.77 6.81
CA VAL A 116 0.29 15.19 5.41
C VAL A 116 -0.49 14.22 4.53
N LEU A 117 -1.55 14.71 3.89
CA LEU A 117 -2.52 13.91 3.16
C LEU A 117 -2.31 14.01 1.64
N GLU A 118 -2.32 12.87 0.96
CA GLU A 118 -2.30 12.79 -0.51
C GLU A 118 -3.71 12.90 -1.11
N TRP A 119 -4.59 11.97 -0.69
CA TRP A 119 -5.99 11.87 -1.08
C TRP A 119 -6.78 11.18 0.03
N PHE A 120 -7.66 11.92 0.66
CA PHE A 120 -8.30 11.58 1.92
C PHE A 120 -9.74 12.10 1.95
N THR A 121 -10.54 11.75 0.94
CA THR A 121 -11.99 11.96 0.95
C THR A 121 -12.70 10.79 1.63
N CYS A 122 -13.95 10.99 2.05
CA CYS A 122 -14.74 9.98 2.77
C CYS A 122 -15.03 8.72 1.93
N GLN A 123 -14.90 8.83 0.61
CA GLN A 123 -15.01 7.74 -0.35
C GLN A 123 -13.68 7.00 -0.59
N HIS A 124 -12.55 7.58 -0.16
CA HIS A 124 -11.23 7.01 -0.41
C HIS A 124 -10.81 5.97 0.65
N SER A 125 -9.98 5.01 0.23
CA SER A 125 -9.53 3.92 1.09
C SER A 125 -8.70 4.37 2.29
N ILE A 126 -7.88 5.42 2.14
CA ILE A 126 -7.05 5.93 3.24
C ILE A 126 -7.92 6.45 4.39
N TYR A 127 -9.04 7.12 4.09
CA TYR A 127 -10.01 7.50 5.11
C TYR A 127 -10.59 6.27 5.80
N ARG A 128 -10.98 5.26 5.01
CA ARG A 128 -11.56 4.03 5.57
C ARG A 128 -10.63 3.27 6.49
N THR A 129 -9.34 3.29 6.19
CA THR A 129 -8.33 2.48 6.90
C THR A 129 -7.67 3.25 8.03
N HIS A 130 -7.40 4.55 7.90
CA HIS A 130 -6.54 5.26 8.86
C HIS A 130 -7.28 6.35 9.67
N SER A 131 -8.53 6.69 9.36
CA SER A 131 -9.19 7.83 10.04
C SER A 131 -9.50 7.59 11.52
N THR A 132 -9.75 6.35 11.93
CA THR A 132 -10.03 5.96 13.33
C THR A 132 -8.79 6.13 14.19
N SER A 133 -7.65 5.60 13.75
CA SER A 133 -6.36 5.72 14.42
C SER A 133 -5.85 7.17 14.42
N MET A 134 -6.09 7.94 13.35
CA MET A 134 -5.81 9.39 13.35
C MET A 134 -6.62 10.13 14.42
N ARG A 135 -7.91 9.84 14.58
CA ARG A 135 -8.73 10.48 15.62
C ARG A 135 -8.19 10.18 17.02
N ALA A 136 -7.73 8.95 17.27
CA ALA A 136 -7.16 8.56 18.55
C ALA A 136 -5.86 9.32 18.89
N LEU A 137 -5.07 9.75 17.89
CA LEU A 137 -3.87 10.57 18.13
C LEU A 137 -4.17 11.89 18.86
N ARG A 138 -5.41 12.41 18.78
CA ARG A 138 -5.82 13.66 19.44
C ARG A 138 -5.80 13.56 20.96
N GLU A 139 -5.76 12.35 21.52
CA GLU A 139 -5.57 12.14 22.96
C GLU A 139 -4.21 12.69 23.43
N HIS A 140 -3.15 12.45 22.66
CA HIS A 140 -1.78 12.85 23.03
C HIS A 140 -1.27 14.08 22.29
N PHE A 141 -1.76 14.34 21.08
CA PHE A 141 -1.26 15.38 20.19
C PHE A 141 -2.34 16.41 19.86
N ARG A 142 -1.92 17.64 19.51
CA ARG A 142 -2.76 18.55 18.72
C ARG A 142 -2.60 18.17 17.26
N LEU A 143 -3.67 17.71 16.62
CA LEU A 143 -3.61 17.12 15.28
C LEU A 143 -3.92 18.15 14.20
N LEU A 144 -2.95 18.38 13.30
CA LEU A 144 -3.09 19.30 12.17
C LEU A 144 -3.11 18.53 10.84
N GLY A 145 -4.20 18.58 10.10
CA GLY A 145 -4.25 18.06 8.73
C GLY A 145 -3.64 19.06 7.73
N VAL A 146 -2.82 18.58 6.79
CA VAL A 146 -2.25 19.37 5.69
C VAL A 146 -2.52 18.64 4.38
N ALA A 147 -3.22 19.28 3.45
CA ALA A 147 -3.55 18.67 2.16
C ALA A 147 -3.61 19.69 1.02
N GLN A 148 -3.46 19.21 -0.21
CA GLN A 148 -3.72 20.01 -1.40
C GLN A 148 -5.23 20.25 -1.62
N PRO A 149 -5.63 21.28 -2.39
CA PRO A 149 -7.02 21.52 -2.72
C PRO A 149 -7.68 20.31 -3.39
N GLY A 150 -8.89 19.97 -2.95
CA GLY A 150 -9.68 18.85 -3.49
C GLY A 150 -9.27 17.46 -3.01
N ALA A 151 -8.20 17.33 -2.20
CA ALA A 151 -7.80 16.04 -1.64
C ALA A 151 -8.60 15.61 -0.40
N THR A 152 -9.46 16.48 0.13
CA THR A 152 -10.30 16.24 1.32
C THR A 152 -11.70 16.78 1.10
N ASP A 153 -12.65 16.35 1.93
CA ASP A 153 -14.00 16.90 2.03
C ASP A 153 -14.29 17.38 3.47
N GLU A 154 -15.48 17.94 3.69
CA GLU A 154 -15.88 18.46 5.01
C GLU A 154 -15.83 17.38 6.10
N ILE A 155 -16.33 16.17 5.80
CA ILE A 155 -16.36 15.03 6.72
C ILE A 155 -14.95 14.64 7.18
N THR A 156 -14.01 14.58 6.25
CA THR A 156 -12.63 14.16 6.54
C THR A 156 -11.80 15.21 7.24
N ARG A 157 -12.15 16.50 7.11
CA ARG A 157 -11.50 17.58 7.87
C ARG A 157 -11.80 17.51 9.37
N GLU A 158 -12.96 16.99 9.76
CA GLU A 158 -13.34 16.80 11.18
C GLU A 158 -12.47 15.77 11.92
N VAL A 159 -11.63 15.01 11.21
CA VAL A 159 -10.62 14.12 11.81
C VAL A 159 -9.57 14.91 12.61
N PHE A 160 -9.32 16.16 12.24
CA PHE A 160 -8.23 16.98 12.75
C PHE A 160 -8.74 18.08 13.71
N ASP A 161 -7.90 18.51 14.65
CA ASP A 161 -8.21 19.69 15.49
C ASP A 161 -8.11 20.98 14.67
N GLU A 162 -7.17 21.01 13.73
CA GLU A 162 -6.95 22.11 12.80
C GLU A 162 -6.65 21.55 11.40
N PHE A 163 -6.98 22.31 10.36
CA PHE A 163 -6.72 21.91 8.98
C PHE A 163 -6.14 23.07 8.18
N ARG A 164 -5.10 22.78 7.39
CA ARG A 164 -4.49 23.72 6.45
C ARG A 164 -4.56 23.16 5.03
N GLU A 165 -5.32 23.85 4.19
CA GLU A 165 -5.30 23.61 2.75
C GLU A 165 -4.13 24.38 2.12
N LEU A 166 -3.34 23.68 1.31
CA LEU A 166 -2.23 24.27 0.57
C LEU A 166 -2.74 25.07 -0.64
N SER A 167 -1.94 26.01 -1.11
CA SER A 167 -2.19 26.72 -2.36
C SER A 167 -2.12 25.78 -3.58
N GLY A 168 -2.98 26.03 -4.57
CA GLY A 168 -3.08 25.18 -5.79
C GLY A 168 -1.90 25.30 -6.77
N GLY A 169 -0.98 26.24 -6.55
CA GLY A 169 0.23 26.44 -7.36
C GLY A 169 1.37 25.52 -6.93
N ASP A 170 2.41 26.11 -6.33
CA ASP A 170 3.56 25.39 -5.76
C ASP A 170 3.20 24.70 -4.44
N ARG A 171 2.45 23.60 -4.54
CA ARG A 171 1.99 22.80 -3.38
C ARG A 171 3.14 22.29 -2.52
N VAL A 172 4.26 21.89 -3.14
CA VAL A 172 5.42 21.34 -2.42
C VAL A 172 6.11 22.44 -1.62
N GLY A 173 6.43 23.57 -2.26
CA GLY A 173 7.04 24.70 -1.55
C GLY A 173 6.13 25.30 -0.49
N ASP A 174 4.82 25.32 -0.72
CA ASP A 174 3.86 25.79 0.26
C ASP A 174 3.77 24.87 1.48
N ALA A 175 3.82 23.56 1.27
CA ALA A 175 3.91 22.60 2.36
C ALA A 175 5.22 22.75 3.14
N ILE A 176 6.35 22.95 2.47
CA ILE A 176 7.65 23.18 3.12
C ILE A 176 7.60 24.44 3.99
N ARG A 177 7.11 25.57 3.45
CA ARG A 177 6.94 26.83 4.20
C ARG A 177 6.00 26.64 5.39
N CYS A 178 4.83 26.06 5.16
CA CYS A 178 3.83 25.78 6.18
C CYS A 178 4.40 24.94 7.34
N LEU A 179 5.10 23.84 7.02
CA LEU A 179 5.69 22.94 8.02
C LEU A 179 6.89 23.58 8.72
N SER A 180 7.70 24.39 8.01
CA SER A 180 8.82 25.11 8.61
C SER A 180 8.37 26.18 9.60
N GLU A 181 7.30 26.91 9.28
CA GLU A 181 6.68 27.87 10.20
C GLU A 181 6.00 27.17 11.38
N LEU A 182 5.28 26.08 11.11
CA LEU A 182 4.58 25.30 12.13
C LEU A 182 5.54 24.67 13.14
N ARG A 183 6.72 24.21 12.68
CA ARG A 183 7.69 23.43 13.47
C ARG A 183 6.98 22.29 14.24
N PRO A 184 6.40 21.30 13.53
CA PRO A 184 5.71 20.20 14.20
C PRO A 184 6.69 19.32 14.97
N ASP A 185 6.19 18.72 16.06
CA ASP A 185 6.93 17.75 16.86
C ASP A 185 7.02 16.40 16.14
N VAL A 186 5.96 16.05 15.43
CA VAL A 186 5.83 14.82 14.64
C VAL A 186 5.20 15.15 13.28
N ILE A 187 5.70 14.54 12.20
CA ILE A 187 4.94 14.43 10.95
C ILE A 187 4.53 12.98 10.74
N TYR A 188 3.28 12.79 10.37
CA TYR A 188 2.72 11.49 10.00
C TYR A 188 2.27 11.51 8.53
N TYR A 189 2.80 10.57 7.76
CA TYR A 189 2.43 10.32 6.36
C TYR A 189 1.60 9.03 6.28
N PRO A 190 0.26 9.09 6.31
CA PRO A 190 -0.57 7.88 6.20
C PRO A 190 -0.42 7.14 4.87
N SER A 191 0.08 7.82 3.85
CA SER A 191 0.40 7.27 2.55
C SER A 191 1.58 8.03 1.93
N VAL A 192 2.47 7.31 1.25
CA VAL A 192 3.57 7.90 0.48
C VAL A 192 3.67 7.23 -0.88
N GLY A 193 3.50 8.01 -1.95
CA GLY A 193 3.82 7.58 -3.31
C GLY A 193 2.68 7.72 -4.31
N MET A 194 1.42 7.72 -3.87
CA MET A 194 0.28 7.81 -4.79
C MET A 194 0.17 9.20 -5.41
N PHE A 195 0.68 10.24 -4.75
CA PHE A 195 0.65 11.61 -5.23
C PHE A 195 2.00 12.31 -5.03
N PRO A 196 2.32 13.32 -5.85
CA PRO A 196 3.63 13.98 -5.77
C PRO A 196 3.98 14.54 -4.40
N LEU A 197 3.03 15.14 -3.67
CA LEU A 197 3.33 15.91 -2.46
C LEU A 197 4.22 15.16 -1.45
N THR A 198 3.84 13.93 -1.08
CA THR A 198 4.57 13.15 -0.07
C THR A 198 5.89 12.59 -0.59
N VAL A 199 5.96 12.23 -1.89
CA VAL A 199 7.21 11.79 -2.53
C VAL A 199 8.30 12.84 -2.38
N TYR A 200 7.94 14.13 -2.47
CA TYR A 200 8.90 15.21 -2.32
C TYR A 200 9.18 15.52 -0.84
N LEU A 201 8.15 15.62 0.00
CA LEU A 201 8.32 15.99 1.41
C LEU A 201 9.08 14.94 2.23
N THR A 202 8.90 13.66 1.91
CA THR A 202 9.65 12.57 2.58
C THR A 202 11.15 12.62 2.29
N THR A 203 11.60 13.38 1.29
CA THR A 203 13.04 13.61 1.02
C THR A 203 13.67 14.70 1.89
N LEU A 204 12.91 15.26 2.84
CA LEU A 204 13.35 16.31 3.74
C LEU A 204 13.11 15.92 5.21
N ARG A 205 13.92 16.49 6.09
CA ARG A 205 13.70 16.47 7.54
C ARG A 205 12.91 17.71 7.94
N LEU A 206 11.59 17.55 8.09
CA LEU A 206 10.63 18.61 8.38
C LEU A 206 10.08 18.57 9.83
N ALA A 207 10.33 17.47 10.55
CA ALA A 207 10.07 17.34 11.99
C ALA A 207 11.12 16.47 12.69
N PRO A 208 11.31 16.61 14.01
CA PRO A 208 12.19 15.74 14.79
C PRO A 208 11.82 14.26 14.70
N LEU A 209 10.54 13.93 14.52
CA LEU A 209 10.05 12.57 14.26
C LEU A 209 9.17 12.57 13.01
N GLN A 210 9.46 11.70 12.05
CA GLN A 210 8.64 11.49 10.86
C GLN A 210 8.28 10.01 10.74
N LEU A 211 6.98 9.73 10.79
CA LEU A 211 6.44 8.38 10.68
C LEU A 211 5.62 8.27 9.40
N MET A 212 5.57 7.07 8.84
CA MET A 212 4.67 6.76 7.74
C MET A 212 3.78 5.56 8.08
N ALA A 213 2.65 5.45 7.40
CA ALA A 213 1.90 4.21 7.30
C ALA A 213 1.83 3.75 5.84
N LEU A 214 1.13 2.65 5.61
CA LEU A 214 1.18 1.88 4.37
C LEU A 214 -0.06 2.10 3.49
N GLY A 215 -0.51 3.36 3.37
CA GLY A 215 -1.53 3.72 2.39
C GLY A 215 -1.15 3.32 0.96
N HIS A 216 0.11 3.53 0.59
CA HIS A 216 0.79 2.80 -0.47
C HIS A 216 1.81 1.84 0.17
N PRO A 217 1.57 0.52 0.18
CA PRO A 217 2.32 -0.45 0.98
C PRO A 217 3.71 -0.80 0.41
N ALA A 218 4.65 0.14 0.50
CA ALA A 218 6.04 -0.05 0.12
C ALA A 218 6.99 0.87 0.91
N THR A 219 8.23 0.41 1.11
CA THR A 219 9.35 1.24 1.61
C THR A 219 9.51 2.54 0.83
N THR A 220 9.91 3.61 1.51
CA THR A 220 10.22 4.90 0.87
C THR A 220 11.67 5.02 0.43
N TRP A 221 12.59 4.23 1.00
CA TRP A 221 14.04 4.44 0.85
C TRP A 221 14.50 5.85 1.27
N SER A 222 13.76 6.51 2.16
CA SER A 222 14.13 7.83 2.68
C SER A 222 14.89 7.69 4.00
N GLU A 223 16.05 8.35 4.08
CA GLU A 223 16.79 8.52 5.35
C GLU A 223 16.09 9.44 6.37
N HIS A 224 14.99 10.08 5.97
CA HIS A 224 14.26 11.02 6.79
C HIS A 224 12.98 10.44 7.39
N ILE A 225 12.60 9.20 7.06
CA ILE A 225 11.49 8.50 7.72
C ILE A 225 12.06 7.63 8.83
N ASP A 226 11.56 7.83 10.04
CA ASP A 226 12.09 7.23 11.26
C ASP A 226 11.40 5.93 11.65
N GLY A 227 10.22 5.67 11.09
CA GLY A 227 9.46 4.47 11.38
C GLY A 227 8.31 4.26 10.41
N VAL A 228 8.07 3.00 10.07
CA VAL A 228 6.88 2.55 9.34
C VAL A 228 5.91 1.90 10.32
N LEU A 229 4.72 2.48 10.44
CA LEU A 229 3.62 1.98 11.26
C LEU A 229 2.84 0.96 10.44
N VAL A 230 2.80 -0.28 10.92
CA VAL A 230 2.16 -1.42 10.23
C VAL A 230 1.57 -2.38 11.24
N GLU A 231 0.37 -2.88 10.97
CA GLU A 231 -0.27 -3.90 11.81
C GLU A 231 0.58 -5.17 11.81
N GLU A 232 0.85 -5.71 13.00
CA GLU A 232 1.83 -6.78 13.23
C GLU A 232 1.61 -8.04 12.39
N ASP A 233 0.36 -8.33 12.04
CA ASP A 233 -0.08 -9.48 11.24
C ASP A 233 -0.19 -9.17 9.74
N TYR A 234 0.14 -7.96 9.30
CA TYR A 234 0.37 -7.62 7.89
C TYR A 234 1.85 -7.61 7.52
N LEU A 235 2.74 -7.76 8.50
CA LEU A 235 4.17 -7.75 8.30
C LEU A 235 4.64 -9.11 7.76
N GLY A 236 5.15 -9.11 6.53
CA GLY A 236 5.92 -10.22 5.99
C GLY A 236 7.37 -10.19 6.51
N ASP A 237 8.34 -10.05 5.61
CA ASP A 237 9.75 -9.85 5.94
C ASP A 237 10.03 -8.37 6.27
N PRO A 238 10.43 -8.03 7.51
CA PRO A 238 10.83 -6.66 7.87
C PRO A 238 12.00 -6.13 7.03
N GLY A 239 12.82 -7.02 6.45
CA GLY A 239 13.93 -6.66 5.56
C GLY A 239 13.51 -5.98 4.25
N CYS A 240 12.21 -6.01 3.91
CA CYS A 240 11.66 -5.24 2.79
C CYS A 240 11.57 -3.73 3.07
N PHE A 241 11.76 -3.29 4.32
CA PHE A 241 11.76 -1.87 4.70
C PHE A 241 13.17 -1.32 4.90
N SER A 242 13.35 -0.06 4.47
CA SER A 242 14.56 0.70 4.80
C SER A 242 14.45 1.41 6.15
N GLU A 243 13.21 1.66 6.55
CA GLU A 243 12.78 2.29 7.78
C GLU A 243 12.67 1.26 8.89
N PRO A 244 12.94 1.63 10.16
CA PRO A 244 12.58 0.79 11.30
C PRO A 244 11.09 0.45 11.30
N VAL A 245 10.74 -0.82 11.50
CA VAL A 245 9.35 -1.25 11.60
C VAL A 245 8.81 -0.95 13.00
N CYS A 246 7.75 -0.15 13.06
CA CYS A 246 6.97 0.13 14.26
C CYS A 246 5.68 -0.70 14.19
N ALA A 247 5.76 -1.97 14.62
CA ALA A 247 4.60 -2.85 14.64
C ALA A 247 3.52 -2.29 15.57
N VAL A 248 2.29 -2.20 15.07
CA VAL A 248 1.10 -1.86 15.85
C VAL A 248 0.27 -3.12 16.07
N PRO A 249 -0.42 -3.25 17.21
CA PRO A 249 -1.31 -4.39 17.44
C PRO A 249 -2.31 -4.57 16.30
N LYS A 250 -2.64 -5.81 15.95
CA LYS A 250 -3.52 -6.14 14.81
C LYS A 250 -4.94 -5.53 14.88
N ASP A 251 -5.38 -5.09 16.05
CA ASP A 251 -6.67 -4.42 16.26
C ASP A 251 -6.51 -2.90 16.46
N GLY A 252 -5.31 -2.35 16.27
CA GLY A 252 -4.99 -0.94 16.47
C GLY A 252 -5.44 -0.01 15.35
N ILE A 253 -5.85 -0.53 14.20
CA ILE A 253 -6.30 0.25 13.04
C ILE A 253 -7.66 -0.29 12.55
N PRO A 254 -8.76 -0.11 13.31
CA PRO A 254 -10.07 -0.57 12.87
C PRO A 254 -10.53 0.22 11.65
N TYR A 255 -11.04 -0.48 10.64
CA TYR A 255 -11.54 0.16 9.43
C TYR A 255 -12.93 0.75 9.66
N ILE A 256 -13.40 1.56 8.72
CA ILE A 256 -14.79 1.98 8.64
C ILE A 256 -15.40 1.56 7.31
N PRO A 257 -16.70 1.23 7.28
CA PRO A 257 -17.39 0.89 6.04
C PRO A 257 -17.37 2.08 5.07
N PRO A 258 -17.48 1.83 3.75
CA PRO A 258 -17.62 2.90 2.76
C PRO A 258 -18.84 3.77 3.08
N ALA A 259 -18.63 5.09 3.13
CA ALA A 259 -19.68 6.04 3.42
C ALA A 259 -20.77 5.97 2.34
N GLN A 260 -22.04 6.12 2.76
CA GLN A 260 -23.19 6.19 1.85
C GLN A 260 -23.38 4.92 0.98
N THR A 261 -22.96 3.76 1.47
CA THR A 261 -23.21 2.46 0.82
C THR A 261 -24.13 1.60 1.67
N GLN A 262 -25.11 0.96 1.03
CA GLN A 262 -25.97 -0.01 1.70
C GLN A 262 -25.41 -1.41 1.47
N ARG A 263 -25.11 -2.13 2.56
CA ARG A 263 -24.79 -3.55 2.49
C ARG A 263 -26.05 -4.34 2.16
N VAL A 264 -26.05 -5.01 1.00
CA VAL A 264 -27.14 -5.88 0.55
C VAL A 264 -26.58 -7.28 0.38
N LEU A 265 -26.88 -8.16 1.35
CA LEU A 265 -26.52 -9.57 1.26
C LEU A 265 -27.49 -10.30 0.34
N PRO A 266 -27.00 -11.05 -0.68
CA PRO A 266 -27.88 -11.79 -1.56
C PRO A 266 -28.44 -13.02 -0.83
N ALA A 267 -29.73 -13.31 -1.04
CA ALA A 267 -30.27 -14.62 -0.74
C ALA A 267 -29.67 -15.62 -1.74
N ARG A 268 -28.66 -16.39 -1.31
CA ARG A 268 -27.98 -17.38 -2.16
C ARG A 268 -28.80 -18.68 -2.18
N ARG A 269 -29.41 -18.99 -3.33
CA ARG A 269 -29.81 -20.38 -3.64
C ARG A 269 -28.56 -21.21 -3.86
N SER A 270 -28.60 -22.50 -3.54
CA SER A 270 -27.43 -23.36 -3.74
C SER A 270 -27.01 -23.34 -5.21
N PHE A 271 -25.71 -23.49 -5.45
CA PHE A 271 -25.17 -23.52 -6.80
C PHE A 271 -25.78 -24.67 -7.60
N GLU A 272 -26.04 -25.81 -6.96
CA GLU A 272 -26.64 -26.98 -7.58
C GLU A 272 -28.09 -26.73 -8.04
N GLU A 273 -28.91 -26.06 -7.22
CA GLU A 273 -30.26 -25.65 -7.63
C GLU A 273 -30.22 -24.70 -8.83
N ARG A 274 -29.32 -23.72 -8.82
CA ARG A 274 -29.15 -22.79 -9.95
C ARG A 274 -28.68 -23.51 -11.21
N ARG A 275 -27.78 -24.49 -11.07
CA ARG A 275 -27.26 -25.31 -12.16
C ARG A 275 -28.39 -26.11 -12.82
N LEU A 276 -29.24 -26.75 -12.03
CA LEU A 276 -30.41 -27.49 -12.53
C LEU A 276 -31.40 -26.57 -13.27
N LEU A 277 -31.63 -25.36 -12.75
CA LEU A 277 -32.50 -24.37 -13.40
C LEU A 277 -31.93 -23.79 -14.71
N ALA A 278 -30.60 -23.84 -14.88
CA ALA A 278 -29.92 -23.31 -16.06
C ALA A 278 -29.86 -24.32 -17.23
N GLU A 279 -30.25 -25.58 -17.02
CA GLU A 279 -30.25 -26.60 -18.07
C GLU A 279 -31.11 -26.17 -19.28
N PRO A 280 -30.64 -26.40 -20.53
CA PRO A 280 -29.49 -27.21 -20.94
C PRO A 280 -28.15 -26.45 -21.00
N PHE A 281 -28.08 -25.20 -20.52
CA PHE A 281 -26.87 -24.39 -20.59
C PHE A 281 -25.94 -24.65 -19.41
N ALA A 282 -24.64 -24.58 -19.64
CA ALA A 282 -23.65 -24.65 -18.57
C ALA A 282 -23.70 -23.38 -17.71
N LEU A 283 -23.81 -23.55 -16.39
CA LEU A 283 -23.66 -22.46 -15.42
C LEU A 283 -22.20 -22.43 -14.93
N PRO A 284 -21.40 -21.41 -15.28
CA PRO A 284 -20.04 -21.31 -14.78
C PRO A 284 -19.98 -20.88 -13.31
N VAL A 285 -18.96 -21.34 -12.62
CA VAL A 285 -18.51 -20.75 -11.36
C VAL A 285 -17.84 -19.42 -11.69
N ARG A 286 -18.48 -18.31 -11.31
CA ARG A 286 -18.03 -16.94 -11.54
C ARG A 286 -17.10 -16.52 -10.41
N ILE A 287 -15.87 -16.18 -10.78
CA ILE A 287 -14.78 -15.85 -9.87
C ILE A 287 -14.48 -14.36 -9.99
N ALA A 288 -14.75 -13.59 -8.93
CA ALA A 288 -14.46 -12.18 -8.89
C ALA A 288 -12.95 -11.92 -8.85
N VAL A 289 -12.47 -11.05 -9.73
CA VAL A 289 -11.11 -10.51 -9.73
C VAL A 289 -11.20 -9.02 -9.48
N CYS A 290 -11.06 -8.61 -8.22
CA CYS A 290 -11.12 -7.22 -7.81
C CYS A 290 -9.72 -6.63 -7.80
N ALA A 291 -9.44 -5.65 -8.67
CA ALA A 291 -8.09 -5.12 -8.84
C ALA A 291 -8.11 -3.65 -9.27
N SER A 292 -7.07 -2.88 -8.94
CA SER A 292 -6.76 -1.70 -9.74
C SER A 292 -6.02 -2.15 -11.01
N ILE A 293 -6.08 -1.36 -12.08
CA ILE A 293 -5.43 -1.70 -13.36
C ILE A 293 -3.92 -2.01 -13.24
N MET A 294 -3.24 -1.45 -12.22
CA MET A 294 -1.82 -1.64 -11.96
C MET A 294 -1.46 -3.05 -11.49
N LYS A 295 -2.43 -3.79 -10.93
CA LYS A 295 -2.22 -5.16 -10.43
C LYS A 295 -2.32 -6.21 -11.55
N ILE A 296 -2.90 -5.85 -12.68
CA ILE A 296 -3.05 -6.77 -13.81
C ILE A 296 -1.71 -6.92 -14.52
N ASN A 297 -1.15 -8.11 -14.44
CA ASN A 297 0.17 -8.46 -14.97
C ASN A 297 0.11 -9.84 -15.67
N PRO A 298 1.06 -10.14 -16.55
CA PRO A 298 1.05 -11.39 -17.31
C PRO A 298 1.18 -12.64 -16.43
N GLY A 299 1.95 -12.60 -15.33
CA GLY A 299 2.13 -13.73 -14.43
C GLY A 299 0.81 -14.16 -13.77
N PHE A 300 0.03 -13.18 -13.31
CA PHE A 300 -1.31 -13.42 -12.77
C PHE A 300 -2.28 -13.94 -13.84
N LEU A 301 -2.35 -13.29 -15.01
CA LEU A 301 -3.25 -13.72 -16.09
C LEU A 301 -2.97 -15.15 -16.57
N GLN A 302 -1.70 -15.53 -16.70
CA GLN A 302 -1.32 -16.90 -17.05
C GLN A 302 -1.71 -17.90 -15.97
N THR A 303 -1.63 -17.51 -14.70
CA THR A 303 -2.08 -18.34 -13.58
C THR A 303 -3.59 -18.60 -13.64
N LEU A 304 -4.38 -17.55 -13.95
CA LEU A 304 -5.82 -17.69 -14.14
C LEU A 304 -6.16 -18.57 -15.36
N SER A 305 -5.43 -18.42 -16.47
CA SER A 305 -5.60 -19.25 -17.67
C SER A 305 -5.37 -20.72 -17.36
N GLU A 306 -4.34 -21.00 -16.55
CA GLU A 306 -4.00 -22.33 -16.12
C GLU A 306 -5.05 -22.94 -15.17
N ILE A 307 -5.67 -22.13 -14.30
CA ILE A 307 -6.85 -22.56 -13.52
C ILE A 307 -8.01 -22.93 -14.45
N GLN A 308 -8.35 -22.07 -15.42
CA GLN A 308 -9.45 -22.35 -16.36
C GLN A 308 -9.20 -23.64 -17.16
N ARG A 309 -7.94 -23.89 -17.55
CA ARG A 309 -7.54 -25.10 -18.28
C ARG A 309 -7.62 -26.38 -17.44
N ARG A 310 -7.27 -26.30 -16.15
CA ARG A 310 -7.24 -27.45 -15.24
C ARG A 310 -8.60 -27.76 -14.60
N SER A 311 -9.52 -26.79 -14.58
CA SER A 311 -10.82 -26.91 -13.93
C SER A 311 -11.69 -28.00 -14.55
N ARG A 312 -12.32 -28.80 -13.68
CA ARG A 312 -13.30 -29.83 -14.06
C ARG A 312 -14.72 -29.28 -14.20
N VAL A 313 -14.95 -28.06 -13.75
CA VAL A 313 -16.21 -27.33 -13.90
C VAL A 313 -16.00 -26.08 -14.76
N PRO A 314 -17.03 -25.57 -15.46
CA PRO A 314 -16.91 -24.31 -16.17
C PRO A 314 -16.61 -23.17 -15.19
N VAL A 315 -15.59 -22.38 -15.49
CA VAL A 315 -15.16 -21.24 -14.67
C VAL A 315 -15.15 -19.99 -15.54
N GLN A 316 -15.63 -18.88 -14.98
CA GLN A 316 -15.58 -17.57 -15.62
C GLN A 316 -14.94 -16.56 -14.67
N PHE A 317 -13.87 -15.90 -15.10
CA PHE A 317 -13.28 -14.79 -14.35
C PHE A 317 -14.02 -13.48 -14.66
N CYS A 318 -14.45 -12.79 -13.61
CA CYS A 318 -15.16 -11.52 -13.66
C CYS A 318 -14.28 -10.41 -13.11
N PHE A 319 -13.66 -9.63 -14.00
CA PHE A 319 -12.75 -8.55 -13.65
C PHE A 319 -13.54 -7.29 -13.27
N TYR A 320 -13.36 -6.84 -12.03
CA TYR A 320 -13.86 -5.57 -11.51
C TYR A 320 -12.69 -4.63 -11.26
N MET A 321 -12.42 -3.76 -12.24
CA MET A 321 -11.17 -3.01 -12.31
C MET A 321 -11.32 -1.53 -11.94
N GLY A 322 -10.72 -1.14 -10.82
CA GLY A 322 -10.56 0.26 -10.44
C GLY A 322 -9.72 1.03 -11.47
N PHE A 323 -10.18 2.20 -11.89
CA PHE A 323 -9.58 3.07 -12.91
C PHE A 323 -9.66 2.58 -14.37
N ALA A 324 -10.34 1.47 -14.66
CA ALA A 324 -10.51 1.00 -16.04
C ALA A 324 -11.59 1.81 -16.78
N GLN A 325 -11.17 2.77 -17.61
CA GLN A 325 -12.07 3.63 -18.38
C GLN A 325 -11.44 4.09 -19.70
N GLY A 326 -12.29 4.43 -20.69
CA GLY A 326 -11.87 4.89 -22.02
C GLY A 326 -10.90 3.92 -22.71
N LEU A 327 -9.88 4.46 -23.40
CA LEU A 327 -8.89 3.67 -24.12
C LEU A 327 -8.12 2.67 -23.23
N THR A 328 -7.97 2.96 -21.94
CA THR A 328 -7.32 2.04 -21.00
C THR A 328 -8.17 0.79 -20.79
N LEU A 329 -9.49 0.93 -20.72
CA LEU A 329 -10.41 -0.20 -20.62
C LEU A 329 -10.38 -1.06 -21.88
N ASP A 330 -10.38 -0.45 -23.06
CA ASP A 330 -10.33 -1.18 -24.33
C ASP A 330 -9.00 -1.96 -24.46
N TYR A 331 -7.88 -1.32 -24.12
CA TYR A 331 -6.58 -1.99 -24.06
C TYR A 331 -6.55 -3.18 -23.08
N LEU A 332 -7.13 -3.02 -21.89
CA LEU A 332 -7.23 -4.10 -20.90
C LEU A 332 -8.14 -5.23 -21.39
N ARG A 333 -9.27 -4.90 -22.03
CA ARG A 333 -10.19 -5.90 -22.61
C ARG A 333 -9.48 -6.78 -23.62
N ASP A 334 -8.78 -6.17 -24.56
CA ASP A 334 -8.04 -6.90 -25.60
C ASP A 334 -6.92 -7.74 -24.98
N SER A 335 -6.15 -7.15 -24.07
CA SER A 335 -5.00 -7.83 -23.44
C SER A 335 -5.41 -9.01 -22.55
N ILE A 336 -6.49 -8.87 -21.78
CA ILE A 336 -6.99 -9.94 -20.90
C ILE A 336 -7.65 -11.03 -21.75
N ARG A 337 -8.49 -10.69 -22.74
CA ARG A 337 -9.15 -11.67 -23.61
C ARG A 337 -8.19 -12.48 -24.47
N ALA A 338 -7.02 -11.90 -24.80
CA ALA A 338 -5.95 -12.65 -25.45
C ALA A 338 -5.44 -13.84 -24.62
N VAL A 339 -5.65 -13.84 -23.30
CA VAL A 339 -5.23 -14.91 -22.36
C VAL A 339 -6.42 -15.67 -21.78
N LEU A 340 -7.55 -14.99 -21.59
CA LEU A 340 -8.80 -15.48 -21.00
C LEU A 340 -9.98 -15.09 -21.90
N PRO A 341 -10.25 -15.84 -23.00
CA PRO A 341 -11.24 -15.45 -24.01
C PRO A 341 -12.66 -15.20 -23.48
N ASP A 342 -13.07 -15.97 -22.46
CA ASP A 342 -14.42 -15.93 -21.89
C ASP A 342 -14.57 -15.01 -20.68
N ALA A 343 -13.52 -14.25 -20.34
CA ALA A 343 -13.53 -13.35 -19.19
C ALA A 343 -14.54 -12.21 -19.35
N GLU A 344 -15.26 -11.93 -18.27
CA GLU A 344 -16.06 -10.72 -18.13
C GLU A 344 -15.16 -9.58 -17.66
N ILE A 345 -15.18 -8.45 -18.37
CA ILE A 345 -14.24 -7.34 -18.14
C ILE A 345 -15.03 -6.04 -18.00
N ASN A 346 -15.21 -5.63 -16.75
CA ASN A 346 -16.02 -4.48 -16.38
C ASN A 346 -15.20 -3.19 -16.38
N ALA A 347 -15.87 -2.09 -16.73
CA ALA A 347 -15.35 -0.75 -16.52
C ALA A 347 -15.25 -0.43 -15.03
N HIS A 348 -14.65 0.71 -14.70
CA HIS A 348 -14.79 1.30 -13.38
C HIS A 348 -16.29 1.51 -13.05
N MET A 349 -16.70 1.10 -11.85
CA MET A 349 -18.09 1.15 -11.38
C MET A 349 -18.18 2.03 -10.14
N ALA A 350 -19.34 2.66 -9.94
CA ALA A 350 -19.67 3.28 -8.66
C ALA A 350 -19.71 2.19 -7.56
N VAL A 351 -19.39 2.57 -6.33
CA VAL A 351 -19.19 1.60 -5.23
C VAL A 351 -20.42 0.72 -4.99
N GLN A 352 -21.63 1.29 -5.04
CA GLN A 352 -22.87 0.52 -4.85
C GLN A 352 -23.10 -0.51 -5.97
N ASP A 353 -22.93 -0.10 -7.23
CA ASP A 353 -23.09 -0.98 -8.39
C ASP A 353 -22.05 -2.10 -8.39
N TYR A 354 -20.81 -1.77 -8.02
CA TYR A 354 -19.72 -2.73 -7.84
C TYR A 354 -20.08 -3.77 -6.77
N GLN A 355 -20.53 -3.34 -5.59
CA GLN A 355 -20.93 -4.26 -4.53
C GLN A 355 -22.10 -5.16 -4.94
N GLN A 356 -23.08 -4.61 -5.68
CA GLN A 356 -24.18 -5.41 -6.22
C GLN A 356 -23.69 -6.41 -7.28
N ALA A 357 -22.74 -6.03 -8.14
CA ALA A 357 -22.19 -6.92 -9.16
C ALA A 357 -21.43 -8.10 -8.55
N LEU A 358 -20.71 -7.90 -7.44
CA LEU A 358 -20.02 -8.98 -6.71
C LEU A 358 -20.99 -10.09 -6.24
N ASN A 359 -22.25 -9.77 -6.00
CA ASN A 359 -23.27 -10.76 -5.60
C ASN A 359 -23.59 -11.79 -6.71
N SER A 360 -23.12 -11.55 -7.94
CA SER A 360 -23.21 -12.51 -9.05
C SER A 360 -22.10 -13.55 -9.07
N CYS A 361 -21.12 -13.47 -8.16
CA CYS A 361 -19.98 -14.38 -8.08
C CYS A 361 -20.13 -15.42 -6.96
N GLU A 362 -19.38 -16.51 -7.07
CA GLU A 362 -19.33 -17.61 -6.09
C GLU A 362 -18.11 -17.52 -5.17
N LEU A 363 -17.00 -17.02 -5.70
CA LEU A 363 -15.75 -16.81 -4.96
C LEU A 363 -14.95 -15.65 -5.56
N PHE A 364 -13.81 -15.32 -4.96
CA PHE A 364 -12.86 -14.36 -5.52
C PHE A 364 -11.43 -14.93 -5.63
N ALA A 365 -10.63 -14.31 -6.49
CA ALA A 365 -9.23 -14.63 -6.73
C ALA A 365 -8.41 -13.33 -6.62
N ASN A 366 -7.60 -13.20 -5.57
CA ASN A 366 -6.81 -11.98 -5.36
C ASN A 366 -5.62 -11.91 -6.33
N PRO A 367 -5.34 -10.73 -6.90
CA PRO A 367 -4.17 -10.52 -7.75
C PRO A 367 -2.89 -10.67 -6.93
N PHE A 368 -1.79 -10.99 -7.61
CA PHE A 368 -0.44 -11.03 -7.04
C PHE A 368 0.60 -10.59 -8.08
N PRO A 369 1.82 -10.14 -7.68
CA PRO A 369 2.34 -10.09 -6.30
C PRO A 369 1.60 -9.07 -5.43
N PHE A 370 1.13 -7.96 -6.00
CA PHE A 370 0.41 -6.93 -5.25
C PHE A 370 -1.04 -7.36 -4.95
N GLY A 371 -1.24 -7.85 -3.73
CA GLY A 371 -2.49 -8.35 -3.16
C GLY A 371 -3.52 -7.27 -2.84
N ASN A 372 -4.58 -7.64 -2.13
CA ASN A 372 -5.75 -6.80 -1.88
C ASN A 372 -5.95 -6.48 -0.40
N THR A 373 -6.37 -5.24 -0.16
CA THR A 373 -6.98 -4.83 1.12
C THR A 373 -8.46 -4.55 0.89
N ASN A 374 -8.78 -3.49 0.14
CA ASN A 374 -10.17 -3.07 -0.08
C ASN A 374 -10.99 -4.10 -0.87
N GLY A 375 -10.41 -4.63 -1.96
CA GLY A 375 -11.09 -5.67 -2.77
C GLY A 375 -11.44 -6.90 -1.94
N LEU A 376 -10.57 -7.29 -1.00
CA LEU A 376 -10.80 -8.39 -0.06
C LEU A 376 -11.93 -8.05 0.92
N VAL A 377 -11.88 -6.87 1.55
CA VAL A 377 -12.96 -6.38 2.42
C VAL A 377 -14.30 -6.38 1.69
N ASP A 378 -14.33 -5.93 0.44
CA ASP A 378 -15.56 -5.84 -0.36
C ASP A 378 -16.13 -7.23 -0.71
N THR A 379 -15.29 -8.21 -1.08
CA THR A 379 -15.74 -9.56 -1.43
C THR A 379 -16.25 -10.33 -0.22
N VAL A 380 -15.54 -10.28 0.91
CA VAL A 380 -15.96 -11.01 2.14
C VAL A 380 -17.21 -10.38 2.75
N ARG A 381 -17.43 -9.07 2.61
CA ARG A 381 -18.69 -8.41 3.02
C ARG A 381 -19.90 -8.92 2.23
N GLN A 382 -19.70 -9.46 1.02
CA GLN A 382 -20.72 -10.15 0.22
C GLN A 382 -20.79 -11.67 0.46
N GLY A 383 -20.04 -12.16 1.46
CA GLY A 383 -19.97 -13.58 1.82
C GLY A 383 -19.21 -14.43 0.81
N LEU A 384 -18.32 -13.85 0.01
CA LEU A 384 -17.51 -14.59 -0.96
C LEU A 384 -16.22 -15.09 -0.28
N PRO A 385 -15.94 -16.40 -0.25
CA PRO A 385 -14.60 -16.91 0.04
C PRO A 385 -13.71 -16.71 -1.19
N GLY A 386 -12.40 -16.83 -1.01
CA GLY A 386 -11.46 -16.68 -2.11
C GLY A 386 -10.07 -17.13 -1.75
N VAL A 387 -9.12 -16.92 -2.66
CA VAL A 387 -7.72 -17.35 -2.51
C VAL A 387 -6.80 -16.14 -2.68
N CYS A 388 -5.78 -16.05 -1.83
CA CYS A 388 -4.68 -15.10 -1.96
C CYS A 388 -3.33 -15.81 -2.10
N MET A 389 -2.29 -15.07 -2.49
CA MET A 389 -0.92 -15.55 -2.49
C MET A 389 -0.06 -14.63 -1.63
N THR A 390 0.52 -15.20 -0.57
CA THR A 390 1.35 -14.45 0.37
C THR A 390 2.79 -14.32 -0.12
N GLY A 391 3.53 -13.38 0.46
CA GLY A 391 4.94 -13.15 0.16
C GLY A 391 5.63 -12.28 1.22
N PRO A 392 6.87 -11.85 0.95
CA PRO A 392 7.68 -11.12 1.92
C PRO A 392 7.25 -9.66 2.11
N GLU A 393 6.74 -8.99 1.07
CA GLU A 393 6.39 -7.57 1.19
C GLU A 393 4.99 -7.40 1.77
N VAL A 394 4.74 -6.30 2.49
CA VAL A 394 3.42 -6.06 3.10
C VAL A 394 2.29 -6.08 2.06
N HIS A 395 2.51 -5.55 0.86
CA HIS A 395 1.50 -5.60 -0.20
C HIS A 395 1.25 -7.00 -0.77
N THR A 396 2.09 -7.97 -0.45
CA THR A 396 1.87 -9.39 -0.72
C THR A 396 1.30 -10.13 0.51
N HIS A 397 1.47 -9.58 1.72
CA HIS A 397 1.17 -10.25 2.99
C HIS A 397 -0.11 -9.77 3.69
N ILE A 398 -0.64 -8.58 3.36
CA ILE A 398 -1.88 -8.05 3.96
C ILE A 398 -3.04 -9.05 3.84
N ASP A 399 -3.15 -9.72 2.70
CA ASP A 399 -4.19 -10.71 2.45
C ASP A 399 -4.12 -11.87 3.46
N GLU A 400 -2.93 -12.36 3.80
CA GLU A 400 -2.74 -13.43 4.79
C GLU A 400 -3.25 -13.01 6.18
N GLY A 401 -2.85 -11.83 6.64
CA GLY A 401 -3.33 -11.28 7.92
C GLY A 401 -4.85 -11.16 7.95
N LEU A 402 -5.44 -10.58 6.91
CA LEU A 402 -6.90 -10.43 6.81
C LEU A 402 -7.64 -11.76 6.74
N PHE A 403 -7.13 -12.75 6.00
CA PHE A 403 -7.74 -14.08 5.94
C PHE A 403 -7.78 -14.73 7.32
N ARG A 404 -6.67 -14.66 8.08
CA ARG A 404 -6.61 -15.20 9.44
C ARG A 404 -7.50 -14.46 10.41
N ARG A 405 -7.60 -13.12 10.32
CA ARG A 405 -8.55 -12.33 11.13
C ARG A 405 -9.99 -12.79 10.91
N LEU A 406 -10.34 -13.12 9.67
CA LEU A 406 -11.68 -13.58 9.28
C LEU A 406 -11.93 -15.07 9.59
N GLY A 407 -10.92 -15.79 10.11
CA GLY A 407 -10.99 -17.21 10.39
C GLY A 407 -11.07 -18.10 9.15
N LEU A 408 -10.65 -17.58 7.98
CA LEU A 408 -10.56 -18.39 6.77
C LEU A 408 -9.44 -19.42 6.90
N PRO A 409 -9.60 -20.64 6.35
CA PRO A 409 -8.60 -21.69 6.47
C PRO A 409 -7.30 -21.33 5.73
N ASP A 410 -6.16 -21.72 6.30
CA ASP A 410 -4.83 -21.50 5.72
C ASP A 410 -4.66 -22.13 4.32
N GLU A 411 -5.49 -23.12 3.96
CA GLU A 411 -5.51 -23.69 2.59
C GLU A 411 -5.86 -22.66 1.50
N LEU A 412 -6.46 -21.53 1.87
CA LEU A 412 -6.77 -20.43 0.96
C LEU A 412 -5.65 -19.37 0.86
N ILE A 413 -4.57 -19.55 1.63
CA ILE A 413 -3.40 -18.67 1.68
C ILE A 413 -2.23 -19.40 1.00
N ALA A 414 -2.04 -19.13 -0.29
CA ALA A 414 -1.03 -19.83 -1.07
C ALA A 414 0.37 -19.25 -0.86
N ALA A 415 1.37 -20.12 -0.67
CA ALA A 415 2.79 -19.72 -0.60
C ALA A 415 3.44 -19.56 -1.98
N ASP A 416 2.84 -20.15 -3.02
CA ASP A 416 3.34 -20.12 -4.38
C ASP A 416 2.21 -20.27 -5.41
N ARG A 417 2.57 -20.13 -6.69
CA ARG A 417 1.61 -20.19 -7.81
C ARG A 417 0.89 -21.54 -7.92
N GLU A 418 1.56 -22.65 -7.67
CA GLU A 418 0.93 -23.97 -7.79
C GLU A 418 -0.03 -24.23 -6.63
N ALA A 419 0.33 -23.80 -5.41
CA ALA A 419 -0.57 -23.80 -4.27
C ALA A 419 -1.81 -22.93 -4.54
N TYR A 420 -1.61 -21.74 -5.13
CA TYR A 420 -2.69 -20.83 -5.52
C TYR A 420 -3.65 -21.49 -6.51
N ILE A 421 -3.12 -22.11 -7.57
CA ILE A 421 -3.92 -22.83 -8.56
C ILE A 421 -4.73 -23.96 -7.92
N ARG A 422 -4.10 -24.78 -7.06
CA ARG A 422 -4.79 -25.88 -6.36
C ARG A 422 -5.90 -25.39 -5.45
N ALA A 423 -5.66 -24.31 -4.71
CA ALA A 423 -6.65 -23.73 -3.80
C ALA A 423 -7.87 -23.18 -4.58
N VAL A 424 -7.65 -22.47 -5.69
CA VAL A 424 -8.75 -21.96 -6.51
C VAL A 424 -9.54 -23.10 -7.15
N LEU A 425 -8.86 -24.11 -7.68
CA LEU A 425 -9.52 -25.30 -8.24
C LEU A 425 -10.36 -26.04 -7.19
N LYS A 426 -9.81 -26.27 -5.99
CA LYS A 426 -10.56 -26.89 -4.89
C LYS A 426 -11.81 -26.06 -4.55
N LEU A 427 -11.66 -24.75 -4.41
CA LEU A 427 -12.77 -23.87 -4.07
C LEU A 427 -13.81 -23.79 -5.20
N ALA A 428 -13.42 -23.94 -6.46
CA ALA A 428 -14.33 -23.96 -7.61
C ALA A 428 -15.04 -25.31 -7.79
N GLU A 429 -14.35 -26.43 -7.57
CA GLU A 429 -14.86 -27.77 -7.83
C GLU A 429 -15.63 -28.38 -6.65
N ASP A 430 -15.27 -28.03 -5.40
CA ASP A 430 -15.95 -28.48 -4.19
C ASP A 430 -17.03 -27.47 -3.77
N THR A 431 -18.21 -27.61 -4.36
CA THR A 431 -19.36 -26.75 -4.08
C THR A 431 -19.77 -26.77 -2.60
N GLY A 432 -19.76 -27.94 -1.97
CA GLY A 432 -20.18 -28.07 -0.56
C GLY A 432 -19.22 -27.35 0.39
N TRP A 433 -17.92 -27.49 0.16
CA TRP A 433 -16.92 -26.75 0.93
C TRP A 433 -17.01 -25.25 0.70
N ARG A 434 -17.17 -24.82 -0.56
CA ARG A 434 -17.35 -23.40 -0.90
C ARG A 434 -18.58 -22.79 -0.20
N GLU A 435 -19.72 -23.46 -0.23
CA GLU A 435 -20.95 -22.98 0.41
C GLU A 435 -20.81 -22.95 1.93
N THR A 436 -20.13 -23.92 2.55
CA THR A 436 -19.80 -23.89 3.99
C THR A 436 -18.98 -22.65 4.35
N LEU A 437 -18.00 -22.26 3.53
CA LEU A 437 -17.22 -21.04 3.75
C LEU A 437 -18.04 -19.76 3.54
N GLN A 438 -18.99 -19.75 2.59
CA GLN A 438 -19.93 -18.64 2.41
C GLN A 438 -20.83 -18.47 3.64
N GLU A 439 -21.32 -19.57 4.22
CA GLU A 439 -22.09 -19.56 5.46
C GLU A 439 -21.24 -19.08 6.64
N GLN A 440 -20.01 -19.58 6.79
CA GLN A 440 -19.08 -19.10 7.82
C GLN A 440 -18.87 -17.59 7.73
N LEU A 441 -18.62 -17.05 6.53
CA LEU A 441 -18.45 -15.61 6.33
C LEU A 441 -19.72 -14.81 6.60
N ARG A 442 -20.91 -15.41 6.50
CA ARG A 442 -22.15 -14.75 6.90
C ARG A 442 -22.29 -14.73 8.42
N ASP A 443 -21.98 -15.84 9.07
CA ASP A 443 -22.24 -16.05 10.49
C ASP A 443 -21.19 -15.37 11.39
N ASN A 444 -19.93 -15.29 10.95
CA ASN A 444 -18.84 -14.60 11.67
C ASN A 444 -18.92 -13.06 11.61
N ASP A 445 -19.84 -12.51 10.81
CA ASP A 445 -19.99 -11.08 10.49
C ASP A 445 -18.64 -10.33 10.27
N PRO A 446 -18.12 -10.30 9.03
CA PRO A 446 -16.84 -9.69 8.68
C PRO A 446 -16.74 -8.23 9.11
N GLU A 447 -17.87 -7.53 9.24
CA GLU A 447 -17.88 -6.14 9.72
C GLU A 447 -17.51 -6.03 11.19
N GLN A 448 -17.84 -7.02 12.05
CA GLN A 448 -17.37 -7.05 13.43
C GLN A 448 -15.85 -7.20 13.51
N VAL A 449 -15.30 -8.10 12.69
CA VAL A 449 -13.87 -8.40 12.67
C VAL A 449 -13.06 -7.22 12.14
N LEU A 450 -13.55 -6.54 11.10
CA LEU A 450 -12.80 -5.50 10.39
C LEU A 450 -13.02 -4.09 10.94
N PHE A 451 -14.20 -3.79 11.50
CA PHE A 451 -14.60 -2.43 11.87
C PHE A 451 -14.63 -2.18 13.37
N ARG A 452 -14.39 -3.20 14.20
CA ARG A 452 -14.16 -3.03 15.64
C ARG A 452 -12.69 -3.21 15.98
N GLY A 453 -12.21 -2.42 16.92
CA GLY A 453 -10.83 -2.45 17.37
C GLY A 453 -10.55 -1.33 18.37
N HIS A 454 -9.26 -1.14 18.62
CA HIS A 454 -8.71 -0.33 19.70
C HIS A 454 -7.73 0.72 19.14
N PRO A 455 -8.24 1.78 18.49
CA PRO A 455 -7.40 2.79 17.82
C PRO A 455 -6.46 3.53 18.79
N GLU A 456 -6.76 3.53 20.10
CA GLU A 456 -5.87 4.01 21.15
C GLU A 456 -4.53 3.28 21.20
N LYS A 457 -4.48 1.99 20.80
CA LYS A 457 -3.21 1.23 20.75
C LYS A 457 -2.26 1.79 19.70
N PHE A 458 -2.78 2.24 18.56
CA PHE A 458 -1.99 2.94 17.55
C PHE A 458 -1.46 4.28 18.10
N ALA A 459 -2.32 5.03 18.78
CA ALA A 459 -1.93 6.31 19.36
C ALA A 459 -0.82 6.16 20.41
N GLU A 460 -0.88 5.11 21.22
CA GLU A 460 0.14 4.78 22.23
C GLU A 460 1.48 4.43 21.58
N VAL A 461 1.51 3.67 20.47
CA VAL A 461 2.76 3.38 19.73
C VAL A 461 3.41 4.67 19.22
N VAL A 462 2.61 5.59 18.66
CA VAL A 462 3.12 6.88 18.18
C VAL A 462 3.60 7.76 19.35
N TRP A 463 2.89 7.73 20.47
CA TRP A 463 3.27 8.44 21.70
C TRP A 463 4.60 7.93 22.27
N GLN A 464 4.79 6.62 22.32
CA GLN A 464 6.04 5.99 22.77
C GLN A 464 7.21 6.34 21.84
N ALA A 465 6.99 6.30 20.52
CA ALA A 465 8.01 6.70 19.56
C ALA A 465 8.46 8.17 19.74
N TRP A 466 7.51 9.06 20.03
CA TRP A 466 7.80 10.47 20.30
C TRP A 466 8.50 10.68 21.64
N THR A 467 8.00 10.10 22.72
CA THR A 467 8.58 10.25 24.07
C THR A 467 10.01 9.70 24.15
N ALA A 468 10.29 8.57 23.47
CA ALA A 468 11.63 8.00 23.39
C ALA A 468 12.66 8.98 22.76
N ARG A 469 12.23 9.89 21.88
CA ARG A 469 13.11 10.92 21.29
C ARG A 469 13.31 12.15 22.17
N GLN A 470 12.46 12.35 23.18
CA GLN A 470 12.60 13.45 24.13
C GLN A 470 13.63 13.17 25.23
N VAL A 471 13.94 11.88 25.47
CA VAL A 471 14.95 11.48 26.45
C VAL A 471 16.34 11.56 25.79
N PRO A 472 17.30 12.33 26.35
CA PRO A 472 18.67 12.33 25.85
C PRO A 472 19.26 10.92 25.90
N PRO A 473 20.02 10.47 24.89
CA PRO A 473 20.65 9.17 24.94
C PRO A 473 21.55 9.08 26.19
N GLU A 474 21.38 8.01 26.98
CA GLU A 474 22.24 7.76 28.14
C GLU A 474 23.69 7.76 27.68
N LYS A 475 24.52 8.63 28.29
CA LYS A 475 25.97 8.60 28.03
C LYS A 475 26.46 7.20 28.39
N PRO A 476 27.20 6.51 27.50
CA PRO A 476 27.75 5.21 27.83
C PRO A 476 28.60 5.35 29.09
N ALA A 477 28.25 4.58 30.13
CA ALA A 477 28.96 4.56 31.40
C ALA A 477 30.45 4.37 31.11
N GLY A 478 31.24 5.41 31.40
CA GLY A 478 32.68 5.41 31.16
C GLY A 478 33.27 4.16 31.79
N ARG A 479 33.93 3.32 30.97
CA ARG A 479 34.73 2.20 31.46
C ARG A 479 35.68 2.74 32.53
N GLY A 480 35.37 2.41 33.79
CA GLY A 480 36.21 2.72 34.93
C GLY A 480 37.63 2.27 34.64
N LYS A 481 38.58 3.17 34.85
CA LYS A 481 40.01 2.90 34.77
C LYS A 481 40.31 1.62 35.56
N ALA A 482 40.68 0.55 34.86
CA ALA A 482 41.26 -0.64 35.47
C ALA A 482 42.47 -0.20 36.31
N GLY A 483 42.39 -0.46 37.61
CA GLY A 483 43.47 -0.19 38.55
C GLY A 483 44.75 -0.92 38.12
N LYS A 484 45.87 -0.21 38.18
CA LYS A 484 47.21 -0.79 38.02
C LYS A 484 47.39 -1.91 39.04
N GLY A 485 47.42 -3.15 38.56
CA GLY A 485 47.81 -4.31 39.35
C GLY A 485 49.26 -4.16 39.81
N VAL A 486 49.44 -4.20 41.12
CA VAL A 486 50.74 -4.28 41.80
C VAL A 486 51.27 -5.70 41.62
N THR A 487 52.35 -5.87 40.85
CA THR A 487 53.10 -7.12 40.76
C THR A 487 53.93 -7.30 42.03
N ARG A 488 53.51 -8.21 42.90
CA ARG A 488 54.31 -8.72 44.03
C ARG A 488 55.29 -9.76 43.48
N LYS A 489 56.59 -9.47 43.61
CA LYS A 489 57.68 -10.45 43.46
C LYS A 489 57.61 -11.43 44.62
N GLU A 490 57.49 -12.72 44.33
CA GLU A 490 57.91 -13.79 45.25
C GLU A 490 59.18 -14.45 44.72
N LYS A 491 60.13 -14.63 45.64
CA LYS A 491 61.44 -15.27 45.47
C LYS A 491 61.42 -16.58 46.25
N ALA A 492 62.15 -17.56 45.71
CA ALA A 492 62.59 -18.82 46.33
C ALA A 492 61.46 -19.82 46.63
N SER A 493 61.56 -21.09 46.24
CA SER A 493 62.72 -22.00 46.24
C SER A 493 62.70 -23.01 45.11
#